data_AF-A0A962R3Y0-F1
#
_entry.id   AF-A0A962R3Y0-F1
#
_cell.length_a   1.000
_cell.length_b   1.000
_cell.length_c   1.000
_cell.angle_alpha   90.00
_cell.angle_beta   90.00
_cell.angle_gamma   90.00
#
_symmetry.space_group_name_H-M   'P 1'
#
loop_
_entity.id
_entity.type
_entity.pdbx_description
1 polymer ?
#
loop_
_entity_poly.entity_id
_entity_poly.type
_entity_poly.pdbx_seq_one_letter_code
_entity_poly.pdbx_strand_id
1 'polypeptide(L)'
;MNPFLERYRGLLMSSLFVVIGLIALGYAKDYRKLETTIAQLSAAREAINQDNARLTQRLQSAKDTKHNVESAGVQTMPVFLKRINKLAKDTEVIIRELVPDKTNRYKFHLELHTDYFTFLRFTADLESLNTIINDLEVRPYDATQVPPLHVIRFSITPRNDAEPMDSERLRVLKEAVQKRDKRNPFQRFAFDHSRVTPKPVIDLTWIHTLTGIGKEDGRYYATIDRRDYYIGSVIEDRRVTRIEADRVYMIRETRDGSQEYVLRFREAKK
;
A
#
# COMPACT_ATOMS: atom_id res chain seq x y z
N MET A 1 30.71 70.08 -45.67
CA MET A 1 30.24 68.67 -45.62
C MET A 1 31.48 67.79 -45.49
N ASN A 2 31.58 66.94 -44.46
CA ASN A 2 32.85 66.31 -44.09
C ASN A 2 33.33 65.32 -45.17
N PRO A 3 34.56 65.44 -45.70
CA PRO A 3 35.07 64.59 -46.80
C PRO A 3 35.16 63.09 -46.42
N PHE A 4 35.21 62.82 -45.12
CA PHE A 4 35.08 61.48 -44.56
C PHE A 4 33.71 60.84 -44.87
N LEU A 5 32.62 61.60 -44.73
CA LEU A 5 31.26 61.10 -44.96
C LEU A 5 31.01 60.80 -46.44
N GLU A 6 31.61 61.58 -47.36
CA GLU A 6 31.50 61.32 -48.80
C GLU A 6 32.29 60.08 -49.23
N ARG A 7 33.51 59.91 -48.70
CA ARG A 7 34.38 58.78 -49.04
C ARG A 7 33.85 57.43 -48.53
N TYR A 8 33.20 57.42 -47.36
CA TYR A 8 32.69 56.19 -46.72
C TYR A 8 31.17 56.05 -46.78
N ARG A 9 30.47 56.90 -47.53
CA ARG A 9 28.99 56.92 -47.64
C ARG A 9 28.41 55.55 -47.98
N GLY A 10 29.01 54.84 -48.94
CA GLY A 10 28.54 53.53 -49.36
C GLY A 10 28.65 52.46 -48.27
N LEU A 11 29.74 52.50 -47.49
CA LEU A 11 30.01 51.55 -46.42
C LEU A 11 29.11 51.84 -45.19
N LEU A 12 28.88 53.12 -44.88
CA LEU A 12 27.93 53.54 -43.86
C LEU A 12 26.50 53.10 -44.21
N MET A 13 26.06 53.30 -45.45
CA MET A 13 24.73 52.88 -45.88
C MET A 13 24.59 51.35 -45.88
N SER A 14 25.59 50.59 -46.34
CA SER A 14 25.51 49.12 -46.30
C SER A 14 25.46 48.58 -44.87
N SER A 15 26.25 49.14 -43.96
CA SER A 15 26.23 48.76 -42.54
C SER A 15 24.87 49.06 -41.90
N LEU A 16 24.25 50.19 -42.23
CA LEU A 16 22.91 50.55 -41.78
C LEU A 16 21.85 49.56 -42.26
N PHE A 17 21.90 49.18 -43.55
CA PHE A 17 20.96 48.18 -44.10
C PHE A 17 21.14 46.80 -43.47
N VAL A 18 22.37 46.38 -43.16
CA VAL A 18 22.63 45.11 -42.46
C VAL A 18 22.06 45.16 -41.05
N VAL A 19 22.26 46.25 -40.32
CA VAL A 19 21.70 46.40 -38.95
C VAL A 19 20.16 46.39 -39.00
N ILE A 20 19.54 47.11 -39.93
CA ILE A 20 18.08 47.12 -40.09
C ILE A 20 17.58 45.72 -40.48
N GLY A 21 18.26 45.02 -41.38
CA GLY A 21 17.93 43.65 -41.77
C GLY A 21 18.01 42.67 -40.61
N LEU A 22 19.04 42.77 -39.76
CA LEU A 22 19.19 41.94 -38.56
C LEU A 22 18.11 42.24 -37.52
N ILE A 23 17.73 43.50 -37.33
CA ILE A 23 16.62 43.89 -36.44
C ILE A 23 15.30 43.34 -36.96
N ALA A 24 15.01 43.48 -38.26
CA ALA A 24 13.80 42.96 -38.88
C ALA A 24 13.70 41.43 -38.79
N LEU A 25 14.81 40.72 -39.02
CA LEU A 25 14.87 39.26 -38.87
C LEU A 25 14.71 38.82 -37.41
N GLY A 26 15.29 39.55 -36.46
CA GLY A 26 15.10 39.32 -35.02
C GLY A 26 13.63 39.47 -34.62
N TYR A 27 13.01 40.59 -34.99
CA TYR A 27 11.58 40.83 -34.73
C TYR A 27 10.68 39.77 -35.36
N ALA A 28 10.93 39.35 -36.61
CA ALA A 28 10.13 38.32 -37.27
C ALA A 28 10.24 36.94 -36.60
N LYS A 29 11.42 36.60 -36.07
CA LYS A 29 11.65 35.32 -35.38
C LYS A 29 10.95 35.27 -34.02
N ASP A 30 10.97 36.36 -33.27
CA ASP A 30 10.31 36.44 -31.97
C ASP A 30 8.78 36.51 -32.11
N TYR A 31 8.26 37.17 -33.14
CA TYR A 31 6.82 37.20 -33.42
C TYR A 31 6.27 35.79 -33.76
N ARG A 32 6.99 35.03 -34.59
CA ARG A 32 6.62 33.63 -34.93
C ARG A 32 6.66 32.70 -33.71
N LYS A 33 7.61 32.91 -32.79
CA LYS A 33 7.62 32.18 -31.51
C LYS A 33 6.43 32.53 -30.64
N LEU A 34 5.99 33.80 -30.65
CA LEU A 34 4.83 34.22 -29.88
C LEU A 34 3.53 33.59 -30.40
N GLU A 35 3.32 33.57 -31.72
CA GLU A 35 2.15 32.93 -32.35
C GLU A 35 2.09 31.42 -32.07
N THR A 36 3.23 30.73 -32.18
CA THR A 36 3.30 29.28 -31.89
C THR A 36 3.06 28.98 -30.41
N THR A 37 3.54 29.82 -29.50
CA THR A 37 3.30 29.66 -28.06
C THR A 37 1.84 29.94 -27.71
N ILE A 38 1.21 30.95 -28.34
CA ILE A 38 -0.22 31.25 -28.16
C ILE A 38 -1.10 30.12 -28.70
N ALA A 39 -0.78 29.56 -29.87
CA ALA A 39 -1.50 28.43 -30.45
C ALA A 39 -1.35 27.14 -29.62
N GLN A 40 -0.18 26.90 -29.03
CA GLN A 40 0.03 25.78 -28.10
C GLN A 40 -0.72 25.99 -26.79
N LEU A 41 -0.76 27.22 -26.26
CA LEU A 41 -1.53 27.57 -25.06
C LEU A 41 -3.04 27.46 -25.29
N SER A 42 -3.55 27.84 -26.47
CA SER A 42 -4.97 27.69 -26.79
C SER A 42 -5.35 26.21 -26.95
N ALA A 43 -4.53 25.41 -27.62
CA ALA A 43 -4.75 23.97 -27.74
C ALA A 43 -4.68 23.25 -26.38
N ALA A 44 -3.73 23.61 -25.52
CA ALA A 44 -3.64 23.09 -24.16
C ALA A 44 -4.85 23.50 -23.30
N ARG A 45 -5.32 24.74 -23.44
CA ARG A 45 -6.51 25.23 -22.74
C ARG A 45 -7.78 24.53 -23.22
N GLU A 46 -7.92 24.27 -24.51
CA GLU A 46 -9.02 23.48 -25.07
C GLU A 46 -8.99 22.04 -24.57
N ALA A 47 -7.82 21.40 -24.53
CA ALA A 47 -7.67 20.05 -23.97
C ALA A 47 -8.05 20.01 -22.47
N ILE A 48 -7.58 20.97 -21.67
CA ILE A 48 -7.95 21.09 -20.25
C ILE A 48 -9.44 21.36 -20.08
N ASN A 49 -10.04 22.20 -20.92
CA ASN A 49 -11.49 22.47 -20.87
C ASN A 49 -12.31 21.24 -21.27
N GLN A 50 -11.88 20.47 -22.26
CA GLN A 50 -12.52 19.21 -22.64
C GLN A 50 -12.41 18.17 -21.54
N ASP A 51 -11.25 18.06 -20.89
CA ASP A 51 -11.06 17.14 -19.75
C ASP A 51 -11.87 17.60 -18.53
N ASN A 52 -11.93 18.90 -18.25
CA ASN A 52 -12.80 19.45 -17.21
C ASN A 52 -14.28 19.21 -17.53
N ALA A 53 -14.71 19.34 -18.79
CA ALA A 53 -16.07 19.03 -19.20
C ALA A 53 -16.37 17.53 -19.04
N ARG A 54 -15.44 16.65 -19.41
CA ARG A 54 -15.56 15.19 -19.20
C ARG A 54 -15.59 14.82 -17.73
N LEU A 55 -14.77 15.46 -16.88
CA LEU A 55 -14.76 15.27 -15.44
C LEU A 55 -16.05 15.78 -14.81
N THR A 56 -16.56 16.92 -15.28
CA THR A 56 -17.84 17.49 -14.82
C THR A 56 -19.00 16.59 -15.25
N GLN A 57 -18.98 16.05 -16.47
CA GLN A 57 -19.98 15.10 -16.94
C GLN A 57 -19.88 13.76 -16.20
N ARG A 58 -18.68 13.28 -15.84
CA ARG A 58 -18.49 12.10 -14.97
C ARG A 58 -18.96 12.37 -13.54
N LEU A 59 -18.75 13.57 -13.01
CA LEU A 59 -19.24 13.98 -11.70
C LEU A 59 -20.76 14.16 -11.70
N GLN A 60 -21.35 14.69 -12.77
CA GLN A 60 -22.79 14.83 -12.94
C GLN A 60 -23.43 13.47 -13.14
N SER A 61 -22.94 12.62 -14.04
CA SER A 61 -23.42 11.23 -14.14
C SER A 61 -23.23 10.46 -12.83
N ALA A 62 -22.15 10.66 -12.08
CA ALA A 62 -22.00 10.10 -10.73
C ALA A 62 -22.96 10.73 -9.70
N LYS A 63 -23.35 12.01 -9.85
CA LYS A 63 -24.33 12.71 -9.00
C LYS A 63 -25.78 12.33 -9.36
N ASP A 64 -26.09 12.12 -10.64
CA ASP A 64 -27.38 11.68 -11.15
C ASP A 64 -27.58 10.20 -10.83
N THR A 65 -26.51 9.40 -10.85
CA THR A 65 -26.52 8.05 -10.25
C THR A 65 -26.66 8.12 -8.73
N LYS A 66 -26.10 9.13 -8.04
CA LYS A 66 -26.30 9.33 -6.60
C LYS A 66 -27.66 9.93 -6.22
N HIS A 67 -28.39 10.57 -7.12
CA HIS A 67 -29.74 11.07 -6.85
C HIS A 67 -30.82 9.99 -7.00
N ASN A 68 -30.47 8.84 -7.59
CA ASN A 68 -31.31 7.63 -7.61
C ASN A 68 -30.76 6.47 -6.75
N VAL A 69 -29.56 6.62 -6.19
CA VAL A 69 -29.18 5.85 -5.00
C VAL A 69 -29.62 6.68 -3.81
N GLU A 70 -30.89 6.52 -3.44
CA GLU A 70 -31.23 6.65 -2.02
C GLU A 70 -30.08 6.03 -1.24
N SER A 71 -29.51 6.78 -0.31
CA SER A 71 -28.68 6.22 0.73
C SER A 71 -29.57 5.23 1.49
N ALA A 72 -29.73 4.04 0.93
CA ALA A 72 -30.44 2.94 1.52
C ALA A 72 -29.55 2.46 2.65
N GLY A 73 -29.68 3.17 3.79
CA GLY A 73 -29.47 2.57 5.08
C GLY A 73 -30.26 1.27 5.15
N VAL A 74 -29.84 0.41 6.07
CA VAL A 74 -30.41 -0.91 6.30
C VAL A 74 -31.94 -0.91 6.11
N GLN A 75 -32.43 -1.50 5.01
CA GLN A 75 -33.86 -1.65 4.74
C GLN A 75 -34.45 -2.65 5.73
N THR A 76 -33.67 -3.67 6.12
CA THR A 76 -34.07 -4.66 7.13
C THR A 76 -32.90 -5.12 8.00
N MET A 77 -32.87 -4.67 9.26
CA MET A 77 -31.89 -5.12 10.27
C MET A 77 -31.75 -6.66 10.35
N PRO A 78 -32.84 -7.45 10.26
CA PRO A 78 -32.73 -8.91 10.29
C PRO A 78 -31.89 -9.50 9.16
N VAL A 79 -31.92 -8.93 7.95
CA VAL A 79 -31.17 -9.45 6.80
C VAL A 79 -29.67 -9.21 6.99
N PHE A 80 -29.30 -8.00 7.42
CA PHE A 80 -27.93 -7.67 7.78
C PHE A 80 -27.39 -8.60 8.87
N LEU A 81 -28.13 -8.76 9.98
CA LEU A 81 -27.71 -9.64 11.09
C LEU A 81 -27.58 -11.10 10.64
N LYS A 82 -28.48 -11.59 9.78
CA LYS A 82 -28.41 -12.94 9.22
C LYS A 82 -27.14 -13.12 8.37
N ARG A 83 -26.76 -12.13 7.57
CA ARG A 83 -25.54 -12.17 6.74
C ARG A 83 -24.28 -12.16 7.59
N ILE A 84 -24.20 -11.30 8.60
CA ILE A 84 -23.07 -11.25 9.53
C ILE A 84 -22.95 -12.56 10.32
N ASN A 85 -24.06 -13.13 10.79
CA ASN A 85 -24.05 -14.39 11.52
C ASN A 85 -23.63 -15.56 10.62
N LYS A 86 -24.10 -15.58 9.36
CA LYS A 86 -23.63 -16.58 8.38
C LYS A 86 -22.12 -16.45 8.15
N LEU A 87 -21.62 -15.23 7.96
CA LEU A 87 -20.20 -14.98 7.76
C LEU A 87 -19.36 -15.45 8.95
N ALA A 88 -19.80 -15.15 10.17
CA ALA A 88 -19.15 -15.61 11.39
C ALA A 88 -19.12 -17.15 11.48
N LYS A 89 -20.21 -17.82 11.10
CA LYS A 89 -20.28 -19.28 11.03
C LYS A 89 -19.33 -19.86 9.98
N ASP A 90 -19.32 -19.30 8.77
CA ASP A 90 -18.52 -19.77 7.63
C ASP A 90 -17.01 -19.61 7.88
N THR A 91 -16.63 -18.66 8.74
CA THR A 91 -15.23 -18.37 9.12
C THR A 91 -14.85 -18.86 10.52
N GLU A 92 -15.75 -19.58 11.19
CA GLU A 92 -15.56 -20.13 12.55
C GLU A 92 -15.20 -19.06 13.60
N VAL A 93 -15.68 -17.83 13.41
CA VAL A 93 -15.47 -16.71 14.33
C VAL A 93 -16.61 -16.58 15.32
N ILE A 94 -16.28 -16.39 16.59
CA ILE A 94 -17.25 -16.07 17.65
C ILE A 94 -17.35 -14.55 17.80
N ILE A 95 -18.52 -14.00 17.45
CA ILE A 95 -18.86 -12.61 17.74
C ILE A 95 -19.28 -12.51 19.21
N ARG A 96 -18.49 -11.80 20.02
CA ARG A 96 -18.75 -11.57 21.44
C ARG A 96 -19.74 -10.44 21.67
N GLU A 97 -19.60 -9.39 20.89
CA GLU A 97 -20.45 -8.20 20.97
C GLU A 97 -20.81 -7.74 19.56
N LEU A 98 -22.09 -7.43 19.35
CA LEU A 98 -22.61 -6.78 18.15
C LEU A 98 -23.67 -5.78 18.59
N VAL A 99 -23.26 -4.53 18.80
CA VAL A 99 -24.14 -3.49 19.34
C VAL A 99 -24.19 -2.29 18.41
N PRO A 100 -25.36 -1.66 18.21
CA PRO A 100 -25.42 -0.41 17.47
C PRO A 100 -24.66 0.69 18.22
N ASP A 101 -24.05 1.59 17.46
CA ASP A 101 -23.40 2.77 18.00
C ASP A 101 -24.42 3.70 18.65
N LYS A 102 -24.04 4.31 19.78
CA LYS A 102 -24.91 5.20 20.56
C LYS A 102 -25.30 6.47 19.81
N THR A 103 -24.48 6.91 18.87
CA THR A 103 -24.63 8.17 18.12
C THR A 103 -25.13 7.94 16.69
N ASN A 104 -24.81 6.78 16.10
CA ASN A 104 -25.20 6.44 14.74
C ASN A 104 -25.86 5.05 14.68
N ARG A 105 -27.20 5.04 14.54
CA ARG A 105 -28.00 3.81 14.45
C ARG A 105 -27.66 2.87 13.28
N TYR A 106 -26.88 3.34 12.31
CA TYR A 106 -26.43 2.56 11.15
C TYR A 106 -25.00 2.08 11.27
N LYS A 107 -24.34 2.35 12.40
CA LYS A 107 -22.99 1.86 12.70
C LYS A 107 -23.11 0.81 13.80
N PHE A 108 -22.38 -0.29 13.68
CA PHE A 108 -22.39 -1.39 14.64
C PHE A 108 -20.98 -1.65 15.11
N HIS A 109 -20.78 -1.77 16.41
CA HIS A 109 -19.52 -2.20 17.01
C HIS A 109 -19.50 -3.72 17.12
N LEU A 110 -18.39 -4.31 16.68
CA LEU A 110 -18.13 -5.73 16.74
C LEU A 110 -16.93 -5.98 17.64
N GLU A 111 -17.05 -6.97 18.50
CA GLU A 111 -15.93 -7.56 19.23
C GLU A 111 -15.79 -9.03 18.88
N LEU A 112 -14.59 -9.43 18.45
CA LEU A 112 -14.22 -10.80 18.09
C LEU A 112 -13.04 -11.26 18.94
N HIS A 113 -13.04 -12.51 19.38
CA HIS A 113 -11.88 -13.15 20.00
C HIS A 113 -11.39 -14.24 19.08
N THR A 114 -10.29 -14.00 18.37
CA THR A 114 -9.81 -14.95 17.35
C THR A 114 -8.31 -14.76 17.09
N ASP A 115 -7.70 -15.70 16.38
CA ASP A 115 -6.34 -15.55 15.90
C ASP A 115 -6.26 -14.66 14.66
N TYR A 116 -5.05 -14.18 14.36
CA TYR A 116 -4.80 -13.26 13.26
C TYR A 116 -5.24 -13.80 11.90
N PHE A 117 -5.03 -15.09 11.61
CA PHE A 117 -5.33 -15.65 10.29
C PHE A 117 -6.82 -15.85 10.08
N THR A 118 -7.51 -16.26 11.13
CA THR A 118 -8.97 -16.38 11.12
C THR A 118 -9.61 -14.99 11.02
N PHE A 119 -9.08 -13.99 11.74
CA PHE A 119 -9.50 -12.59 11.59
C PHE A 119 -9.31 -12.06 10.16
N LEU A 120 -8.16 -12.32 9.53
CA LEU A 120 -7.93 -11.90 8.14
C LEU A 120 -8.97 -12.50 7.19
N ARG A 121 -9.29 -13.80 7.35
CA ARG A 121 -10.31 -14.48 6.54
C ARG A 121 -11.68 -13.86 6.74
N PHE A 122 -12.09 -13.69 8.00
CA PHE A 122 -13.33 -12.99 8.36
C PHE A 122 -13.42 -11.61 7.71
N THR A 123 -12.36 -10.81 7.79
CA THR A 123 -12.33 -9.45 7.24
C THR A 123 -12.40 -9.44 5.71
N ALA A 124 -11.74 -10.40 5.05
CA ALA A 124 -11.80 -10.54 3.60
C ALA A 124 -13.19 -10.94 3.10
N ASP A 125 -13.89 -11.79 3.84
CA ASP A 125 -15.29 -12.12 3.56
C ASP A 125 -16.23 -10.96 3.89
N LEU A 126 -15.91 -10.17 4.92
CA LEU A 126 -16.71 -9.01 5.32
C LEU A 126 -16.62 -7.91 4.26
N GLU A 127 -15.46 -7.71 3.65
CA GLU A 127 -15.25 -6.84 2.48
C GLU A 127 -16.04 -7.30 1.25
N SER A 128 -16.43 -8.57 1.17
CA SER A 128 -17.33 -9.06 0.12
C SER A 128 -18.80 -8.77 0.40
N LEU A 129 -19.12 -8.16 1.54
CA LEU A 129 -20.41 -7.55 1.80
C LEU A 129 -20.29 -6.03 1.61
N ASN A 130 -21.36 -5.39 1.15
CA ASN A 130 -21.43 -3.94 0.99
C ASN A 130 -21.43 -3.22 2.36
N THR A 131 -20.28 -3.20 3.02
CA THR A 131 -20.06 -2.68 4.36
C THR A 131 -18.81 -1.80 4.37
N ILE A 132 -18.80 -0.79 5.23
CA ILE A 132 -17.61 0.01 5.51
C ILE A 132 -17.09 -0.40 6.88
N ILE A 133 -15.82 -0.81 6.94
CA ILE A 133 -15.12 -1.11 8.19
C ILE A 133 -14.45 0.17 8.69
N ASN A 134 -14.65 0.51 9.97
CA ASN A 134 -14.09 1.68 10.64
C ASN A 134 -13.51 1.29 12.01
N ASP A 135 -12.63 2.14 12.55
CA ASP A 135 -12.14 2.07 13.94
C ASP A 135 -11.57 0.71 14.35
N LEU A 136 -10.64 0.15 13.55
CA LEU A 136 -10.02 -1.14 13.84
C LEU A 136 -9.01 -1.02 14.99
N GLU A 137 -9.24 -1.82 16.02
CA GLU A 137 -8.36 -2.02 17.16
C GLU A 137 -8.07 -3.51 17.34
N VAL A 138 -6.79 -3.85 17.53
CA VAL A 138 -6.34 -5.22 17.78
C VAL A 138 -5.47 -5.23 19.02
N ARG A 139 -5.85 -6.05 20.01
CA ARG A 139 -5.11 -6.21 21.27
C ARG A 139 -4.77 -7.69 21.49
N PRO A 140 -3.57 -8.01 22.01
CA PRO A 140 -3.28 -9.37 22.47
C PRO A 140 -4.28 -9.79 23.56
N TYR A 141 -4.78 -11.03 23.49
CA TYR A 141 -5.69 -11.60 24.50
C TYR A 141 -5.03 -12.76 25.25
N ASP A 142 -4.63 -13.79 24.50
CA ASP A 142 -4.02 -14.99 25.07
C ASP A 142 -2.85 -15.44 24.18
N ALA A 143 -1.64 -15.21 24.67
CA ALA A 143 -0.40 -15.58 23.99
C ALA A 143 0.00 -17.05 24.18
N THR A 144 -0.70 -17.79 25.05
CA THR A 144 -0.40 -19.21 25.33
C THR A 144 -1.03 -20.15 24.28
N GLN A 145 -2.07 -19.68 23.59
CA GLN A 145 -2.72 -20.41 22.50
C GLN A 145 -1.87 -20.40 21.23
N VAL A 146 -2.04 -21.44 20.41
CA VAL A 146 -1.29 -21.64 19.17
C VAL A 146 -2.29 -21.87 18.03
N PRO A 147 -2.56 -20.86 17.18
CA PRO A 147 -2.01 -19.50 17.19
C PRO A 147 -2.54 -18.60 18.33
N PRO A 148 -1.79 -17.54 18.72
CA PRO A 148 -2.22 -16.60 19.77
C PRO A 148 -3.56 -15.92 19.46
N LEU A 149 -4.39 -15.78 20.48
CA LEU A 149 -5.69 -15.11 20.39
C LEU A 149 -5.57 -13.60 20.62
N HIS A 150 -6.41 -12.86 19.91
CA HIS A 150 -6.48 -11.40 19.97
C HIS A 150 -7.92 -10.98 20.25
N VAL A 151 -8.09 -9.90 21.02
CA VAL A 151 -9.35 -9.15 21.07
C VAL A 151 -9.31 -8.15 19.92
N ILE A 152 -10.26 -8.29 19.02
CA ILE A 152 -10.38 -7.42 17.85
C ILE A 152 -11.69 -6.68 17.93
N ARG A 153 -11.59 -5.35 17.90
CA ARG A 153 -12.74 -4.43 17.93
C ARG A 153 -12.73 -3.59 16.68
N PHE A 154 -13.87 -3.47 16.04
CA PHE A 154 -14.05 -2.56 14.91
C PHE A 154 -15.53 -2.23 14.79
N SER A 155 -15.83 -1.25 13.96
CA SER A 155 -17.19 -0.89 13.67
C SER A 155 -17.50 -1.04 12.19
N ILE A 156 -18.74 -1.42 11.88
CA ILE A 156 -19.22 -1.57 10.51
C ILE A 156 -20.42 -0.70 10.24
N THR A 157 -20.44 -0.11 9.05
CA THR A 157 -21.58 0.63 8.53
C THR A 157 -22.09 -0.11 7.28
N PRO A 158 -23.16 -0.91 7.37
CA PRO A 158 -23.76 -1.55 6.20
C PRO A 158 -24.36 -0.52 5.23
N ARG A 159 -24.27 -0.85 3.94
CA ARG A 159 -24.98 -0.18 2.84
C ARG A 159 -25.81 -1.24 2.12
N ASN A 160 -27.02 -0.90 1.69
CA ASN A 160 -27.91 -1.82 0.97
C ASN A 160 -28.01 -3.20 1.69
N ASP A 161 -28.29 -3.20 2.99
CA ASP A 161 -28.35 -4.41 3.82
C ASP A 161 -27.10 -5.31 3.82
N ALA A 162 -25.92 -4.75 3.53
CA ALA A 162 -24.68 -5.51 3.35
C ALA A 162 -24.81 -6.54 2.21
N GLU A 163 -25.37 -6.11 1.07
CA GLU A 163 -25.51 -6.96 -0.11
C GLU A 163 -24.16 -7.55 -0.56
N PRO A 164 -24.11 -8.84 -0.93
CA PRO A 164 -22.89 -9.43 -1.46
C PRO A 164 -22.38 -8.65 -2.67
N MET A 165 -21.10 -8.37 -2.67
CA MET A 165 -20.38 -7.74 -3.76
C MET A 165 -19.44 -8.75 -4.38
N ASP A 166 -19.41 -8.78 -5.71
CA ASP A 166 -18.43 -9.55 -6.46
C ASP A 166 -17.56 -8.62 -7.30
N SER A 167 -16.25 -8.82 -7.22
CA SER A 167 -15.28 -8.09 -8.03
C SER A 167 -13.98 -8.86 -8.09
N GLU A 168 -13.22 -8.67 -9.18
CA GLU A 168 -11.90 -9.26 -9.34
C GLU A 168 -10.97 -8.95 -8.15
N ARG A 169 -11.02 -7.71 -7.65
CA ARG A 169 -10.26 -7.27 -6.46
C ARG A 169 -10.57 -8.15 -5.25
N LEU A 170 -11.85 -8.44 -5.00
CA LEU A 170 -12.29 -9.24 -3.85
C LEU A 170 -11.87 -10.70 -4.00
N ARG A 171 -11.94 -11.26 -5.21
CA ARG A 171 -11.45 -12.62 -5.47
C ARG A 171 -9.96 -12.75 -5.18
N VAL A 172 -9.15 -11.85 -5.72
CA VAL A 172 -7.70 -11.81 -5.47
C VAL A 172 -7.40 -11.62 -3.98
N LEU A 173 -8.17 -10.79 -3.27
CA LEU A 173 -8.01 -10.60 -1.83
C LEU A 173 -8.27 -11.90 -1.06
N LYS A 174 -9.36 -12.62 -1.37
CA LYS A 174 -9.70 -13.89 -0.72
C LYS A 174 -8.61 -14.95 -0.95
N GLU A 175 -8.15 -15.10 -2.18
CA GLU A 175 -7.02 -16.00 -2.52
C GLU A 175 -5.75 -15.60 -1.77
N ALA A 176 -5.43 -14.30 -1.76
CA ALA A 176 -4.26 -13.81 -1.05
C ALA A 176 -4.33 -14.13 0.44
N VAL A 177 -5.48 -13.97 1.08
CA VAL A 177 -5.70 -14.23 2.51
C VAL A 177 -5.61 -15.71 2.91
N GLN A 178 -5.90 -16.63 1.99
CA GLN A 178 -5.78 -18.06 2.24
C GLN A 178 -4.33 -18.60 2.23
N LYS A 179 -3.36 -17.81 1.75
CA LYS A 179 -1.93 -18.21 1.78
C LYS A 179 -1.45 -18.40 3.22
N ARG A 180 -0.84 -19.56 3.51
CA ARG A 180 -0.45 -19.98 4.88
C ARG A 180 0.79 -19.27 5.41
N ASP A 181 1.72 -18.84 4.55
CA ASP A 181 3.00 -18.24 4.95
C ASP A 181 2.92 -16.73 5.23
N LYS A 182 1.89 -16.28 5.98
CA LYS A 182 1.78 -14.87 6.39
C LYS A 182 2.33 -14.68 7.79
N ARG A 183 3.09 -13.60 7.99
CA ARG A 183 3.50 -13.16 9.32
C ARG A 183 2.28 -12.63 10.08
N ASN A 184 2.11 -13.07 11.33
CA ASN A 184 1.29 -12.37 12.30
C ASN A 184 2.06 -11.14 12.84
N PRO A 185 1.65 -9.90 12.52
CA PRO A 185 2.37 -8.70 12.95
C PRO A 185 2.30 -8.48 14.47
N PHE A 186 1.34 -9.10 15.15
CA PHE A 186 1.14 -9.01 16.60
C PHE A 186 1.94 -10.08 17.36
N GLN A 187 2.54 -11.04 16.66
CA GLN A 187 3.38 -12.05 17.28
C GLN A 187 4.84 -11.59 17.26
N ARG A 188 5.41 -11.38 18.46
CA ARG A 188 6.81 -10.99 18.63
C ARG A 188 7.78 -12.10 18.22
N PHE A 189 7.35 -13.36 18.33
CA PHE A 189 8.16 -14.54 18.06
C PHE A 189 7.73 -15.26 16.78
N ALA A 190 8.69 -15.80 16.03
CA ALA A 190 8.45 -16.54 14.79
C ALA A 190 7.53 -17.73 15.06
N PHE A 191 6.41 -17.80 14.34
CA PHE A 191 5.56 -18.97 14.35
C PHE A 191 6.22 -20.09 13.52
N ASP A 192 6.32 -21.27 14.11
CA ASP A 192 6.77 -22.49 13.45
C ASP A 192 5.64 -23.50 13.53
N HIS A 193 4.95 -23.73 12.41
CA HIS A 193 3.83 -24.67 12.32
C HIS A 193 4.22 -26.10 12.73
N SER A 194 5.51 -26.43 12.76
CA SER A 194 6.02 -27.75 13.17
C SER A 194 6.22 -27.90 14.69
N ARG A 195 6.02 -26.83 15.48
CA ARG A 195 6.30 -26.85 16.92
C ARG A 195 5.10 -26.35 17.74
N VAL A 196 4.70 -27.15 18.72
CA VAL A 196 3.60 -26.89 19.66
C VAL A 196 3.88 -25.72 20.61
N THR A 197 5.15 -25.32 20.76
CA THR A 197 5.55 -24.21 21.64
C THR A 197 6.33 -23.18 20.83
N PRO A 198 5.88 -21.92 20.75
CA PRO A 198 6.65 -20.87 20.09
C PRO A 198 7.95 -20.66 20.86
N LYS A 199 9.10 -20.94 20.24
CA LYS A 199 10.38 -20.49 20.80
C LYS A 199 10.39 -18.97 20.78
N PRO A 200 10.97 -18.29 21.79
CA PRO A 200 11.07 -16.83 21.84
C PRO A 200 12.11 -16.31 20.83
N VAL A 201 11.90 -16.56 19.54
CA VAL A 201 12.82 -16.21 18.44
C VAL A 201 12.21 -15.06 17.66
N ILE A 202 12.87 -13.92 17.54
CA ILE A 202 12.34 -12.75 16.84
C ILE A 202 12.60 -12.87 15.33
N ASP A 203 11.56 -12.76 14.51
CA ASP A 203 11.68 -12.81 13.05
C ASP A 203 12.09 -11.45 12.46
N LEU A 204 13.23 -11.41 11.79
CA LEU A 204 13.82 -10.24 11.15
C LEU A 204 13.58 -10.16 9.63
N THR A 205 12.86 -11.11 9.03
CA THR A 205 12.64 -11.25 7.57
C THR A 205 12.05 -10.00 6.91
N TRP A 206 11.38 -9.15 7.69
CA TRP A 206 10.79 -7.91 7.20
C TRP A 206 11.68 -6.67 7.37
N ILE A 207 12.70 -6.76 8.22
CA ILE A 207 13.66 -5.67 8.47
C ILE A 207 14.84 -5.82 7.52
N HIS A 208 15.43 -7.02 7.47
CA HIS A 208 16.55 -7.33 6.59
C HIS A 208 16.09 -8.19 5.41
N THR A 209 16.88 -8.22 4.35
CA THR A 209 16.62 -9.01 3.16
C THR A 209 17.69 -10.10 3.01
N LEU A 210 17.29 -11.36 3.21
CA LEU A 210 18.12 -12.52 2.87
C LEU A 210 18.02 -12.76 1.36
N THR A 211 19.12 -12.56 0.65
CA THR A 211 19.18 -12.70 -0.82
C THR A 211 19.83 -13.99 -1.27
N GLY A 212 20.64 -14.63 -0.43
CA GLY A 212 21.30 -15.88 -0.77
C GLY A 212 21.82 -16.61 0.46
N ILE A 213 21.93 -17.94 0.33
CA ILE A 213 22.70 -18.79 1.23
C ILE A 213 23.54 -19.68 0.33
N GLY A 214 24.84 -19.66 0.56
CA GLY A 214 25.81 -20.42 -0.22
C GLY A 214 26.79 -21.15 0.67
N LYS A 215 27.73 -21.85 0.03
CA LYS A 215 28.82 -22.55 0.70
C LYS A 215 30.11 -22.26 -0.04
N GLU A 216 31.10 -21.74 0.68
CA GLU A 216 32.44 -21.42 0.18
C GLU A 216 33.46 -22.09 1.09
N ASP A 217 34.43 -22.82 0.53
CA ASP A 217 35.48 -23.54 1.28
C ASP A 217 34.96 -24.40 2.45
N GLY A 218 33.83 -25.08 2.23
CA GLY A 218 33.21 -25.92 3.25
C GLY A 218 32.39 -25.18 4.31
N ARG A 219 32.39 -23.84 4.31
CA ARG A 219 31.66 -22.98 5.27
C ARG A 219 30.42 -22.41 4.63
N TYR A 220 29.31 -22.44 5.38
CA TYR A 220 28.09 -21.75 4.96
C TYR A 220 28.25 -20.23 5.13
N TYR A 221 27.76 -19.48 4.14
CA TYR A 221 27.62 -18.03 4.21
C TYR A 221 26.19 -17.63 3.83
N ALA A 222 25.75 -16.48 4.31
CA ALA A 222 24.46 -15.90 3.99
C ALA A 222 24.63 -14.47 3.51
N THR A 223 24.04 -14.15 2.36
CA THR A 223 24.00 -12.80 1.82
C THR A 223 22.78 -12.08 2.38
N ILE A 224 23.00 -11.10 3.25
CA ILE A 224 21.96 -10.30 3.92
C ILE A 224 22.21 -8.83 3.57
N ASP A 225 21.19 -8.14 3.05
CA ASP A 225 21.28 -6.74 2.63
C ASP A 225 22.51 -6.45 1.75
N ARG A 226 22.77 -7.37 0.81
CA ARG A 226 23.89 -7.33 -0.16
C ARG A 226 25.29 -7.48 0.46
N ARG A 227 25.41 -8.01 1.66
CA ARG A 227 26.68 -8.34 2.31
C ARG A 227 26.70 -9.78 2.75
N ASP A 228 27.84 -10.45 2.60
CA ASP A 228 28.00 -11.83 3.00
C ASP A 228 28.43 -11.92 4.47
N TYR A 229 27.74 -12.78 5.21
CA TYR A 229 27.99 -13.05 6.62
C TYR A 229 28.21 -14.53 6.83
N TYR A 230 29.14 -14.84 7.72
CA TYR A 230 29.49 -16.20 8.12
C TYR A 230 29.03 -16.46 9.55
N ILE A 231 29.05 -17.71 9.98
CA ILE A 231 28.87 -18.05 11.38
C ILE A 231 29.95 -17.33 12.21
N GLY A 232 29.52 -16.62 13.25
CA GLY A 232 30.36 -15.75 14.08
C GLY A 232 30.39 -14.28 13.66
N SER A 233 29.98 -13.94 12.44
CA SER A 233 29.88 -12.55 12.00
C SER A 233 28.83 -11.78 12.80
N VAL A 234 29.01 -10.46 12.93
CA VAL A 234 28.09 -9.57 13.64
C VAL A 234 27.34 -8.70 12.64
N ILE A 235 26.01 -8.70 12.74
CA ILE A 235 25.09 -7.85 12.00
C ILE A 235 24.48 -6.89 13.03
N GLU A 236 24.84 -5.60 12.93
CA GLU A 236 24.52 -4.60 13.95
C GLU A 236 25.06 -5.01 15.34
N ASP A 237 24.18 -5.51 16.20
CA ASP A 237 24.46 -5.97 17.56
C ASP A 237 24.18 -7.47 17.76
N ARG A 238 23.99 -8.21 16.66
CA ARG A 238 23.55 -9.61 16.65
C ARG A 238 24.62 -10.49 16.01
N ARG A 239 24.98 -11.58 16.67
CA ARG A 239 25.97 -12.53 16.15
C ARG A 239 25.27 -13.64 15.40
N VAL A 240 25.70 -13.93 14.18
CA VAL A 240 25.23 -15.09 13.40
C VAL A 240 25.71 -16.36 14.11
N THR A 241 24.77 -17.21 14.53
CA THR A 241 25.09 -18.45 15.24
C THR A 241 24.92 -19.69 14.37
N ARG A 242 24.02 -19.64 13.39
CA ARG A 242 23.73 -20.78 12.53
C ARG A 242 23.17 -20.33 11.19
N ILE A 243 23.64 -20.94 10.12
CA ILE A 243 23.12 -20.76 8.76
C ILE A 243 22.60 -22.12 8.30
N GLU A 244 21.30 -22.22 8.02
CA GLU A 244 20.63 -23.39 7.47
C GLU A 244 20.32 -23.17 5.97
N ALA A 245 19.70 -24.13 5.30
CA ALA A 245 19.43 -24.03 3.86
C ALA A 245 18.45 -22.92 3.46
N ASP A 246 17.52 -22.55 4.34
CA ASP A 246 16.42 -21.61 4.07
C ASP A 246 16.38 -20.40 5.03
N ARG A 247 17.29 -20.35 6.01
CA ARG A 247 17.25 -19.36 7.09
C ARG A 247 18.57 -19.17 7.80
N VAL A 248 18.68 -18.03 8.50
CA VAL A 248 19.84 -17.64 9.31
C VAL A 248 19.38 -17.34 10.74
N TYR A 249 20.08 -17.88 11.73
CA TYR A 249 19.85 -17.61 13.14
C TYR A 249 20.91 -16.68 13.70
N MET A 250 20.48 -15.77 14.55
CA MET A 250 21.34 -14.79 15.21
C MET A 250 21.00 -14.72 16.69
N ILE A 251 21.97 -14.32 17.52
CA ILE A 251 21.77 -14.07 18.94
C ILE A 251 22.28 -12.68 19.31
N ARG A 252 21.51 -11.96 20.14
CA ARG A 252 21.94 -10.75 20.83
C ARG A 252 22.03 -11.03 22.32
N GLU A 253 23.17 -10.71 22.92
CA GLU A 253 23.31 -10.72 24.38
C GLU A 253 22.65 -9.45 24.95
N THR A 254 21.79 -9.61 25.94
CA THR A 254 21.14 -8.51 26.67
C THR A 254 21.39 -8.65 28.16
N ARG A 255 21.06 -7.62 28.94
CA ARG A 255 21.21 -7.66 30.41
C ARG A 255 20.38 -8.77 31.06
N ASP A 256 19.28 -9.16 30.42
CA ASP A 256 18.33 -10.16 30.92
C ASP A 256 18.57 -11.56 30.31
N GLY A 257 19.65 -11.74 29.54
CA GLY A 257 20.02 -13.00 28.89
C GLY A 257 20.17 -12.90 27.37
N SER A 258 20.22 -14.05 26.70
CA SER A 258 20.38 -14.14 25.25
C SER A 258 19.04 -14.12 24.51
N GLN A 259 18.87 -13.24 23.53
CA GLN A 259 17.70 -13.17 22.65
C GLN A 259 18.03 -13.79 21.29
N GLU A 260 17.26 -14.79 20.86
CA GLU A 260 17.41 -15.44 19.55
C GLU A 260 16.59 -14.70 18.47
N TYR A 261 17.12 -14.66 17.26
CA TYR A 261 16.52 -14.06 16.07
C TYR A 261 16.63 -15.01 14.87
N VAL A 262 15.69 -14.91 13.93
CA VAL A 262 15.70 -15.68 12.68
C VAL A 262 15.46 -14.76 11.49
N LEU A 263 16.10 -15.08 10.37
CA LEU A 263 15.91 -14.41 9.08
C LEU A 263 15.66 -15.48 8.00
N ARG A 264 14.60 -15.32 7.21
CA ARG A 264 14.21 -16.25 6.14
C ARG A 264 14.23 -15.55 4.78
N PHE A 265 14.20 -16.33 3.70
CA PHE A 265 13.93 -15.78 2.37
C PHE A 265 12.52 -15.20 2.31
N ARG A 266 12.36 -14.06 1.63
CA ARG A 266 11.04 -13.56 1.26
C ARG A 266 10.55 -14.37 0.08
N GLU A 267 9.31 -14.84 0.12
CA GLU A 267 8.71 -15.47 -1.05
C GLU A 267 8.67 -14.46 -2.21
N ALA A 268 9.16 -14.89 -3.37
CA ALA A 268 9.04 -14.08 -4.59
C ALA A 268 7.56 -13.86 -4.88
N LYS A 269 7.18 -12.63 -5.20
CA LYS A 269 5.87 -12.34 -5.80
C LYS A 269 5.82 -13.10 -7.14
N LYS A 270 5.14 -14.25 -7.15
CA LYS A 270 4.67 -14.89 -8.39
C LYS A 270 3.52 -14.07 -8.96
#